data_AF-A0A5K1K1B3-F1
#
_entry.id   AF-A0A5K1K1B3-F1
#
_cell.length_a   1.000
_cell.length_b   1.000
_cell.length_c   1.000
_cell.angle_alpha   90.00
_cell.angle_beta   90.00
_cell.angle_gamma   90.00
#
_symmetry.space_group_name_H-M   'P 1'
#
loop_
_entity.id
_entity.type
_entity.pdbx_description
1 polymer ?
#
loop_
_entity_poly.entity_id
_entity_poly.type
_entity_poly.pdbx_seq_one_letter_code
_entity_poly.pdbx_strand_id
1 'polypeptide(L)'
;MLLHRYTNISHLVLNAGTATYSHFDYLLYQYDLMRYPTLTVTHPRANIQKTGVLSKDNLGYAWQCNVFGHYCVYRSLQPLLAAYARSSGRPARVIWMSSMDAMPSFDPADDWQLTKTQHSYEGAKFQAESIAAELEHLGIQAREGNLQSPSPPDFVSTDGEVHHLISSPGVVPTNMMTLLGIKLPGYRAGTTAVFWLTRLLGCKHVHMSVYNAAVATVHLALVPLESIPTTHTARDILPTHTKYPPWHLYHNLQTDAVQSLRFGSRSDRWGNEYPGITAVPVWWEDGTRTSAGSCCTSSNVCL
;
A
#
# COMPACT_ATOMS: atom_id res chain seq x y z
N MET A 1 16.55 -0.66 -22.50
CA MET A 1 17.60 -1.58 -21.99
C MET A 1 17.05 -2.94 -21.56
N LEU A 2 15.99 -3.02 -20.74
CA LEU A 2 15.38 -4.32 -20.35
C LEU A 2 14.59 -5.00 -21.49
N LEU A 3 13.81 -4.23 -22.25
CA LEU A 3 13.03 -4.71 -23.41
C LEU A 3 13.84 -5.39 -24.51
N HIS A 4 15.15 -5.12 -24.57
CA HIS A 4 16.05 -5.74 -25.56
C HIS A 4 16.83 -6.94 -24.99
N ARG A 5 16.79 -7.16 -23.68
CA ARG A 5 17.57 -8.21 -23.01
C ARG A 5 16.73 -9.42 -22.60
N TYR A 6 15.46 -9.19 -22.25
CA TYR A 6 14.55 -10.24 -21.79
C TYR A 6 13.35 -10.34 -22.71
N THR A 7 12.92 -11.56 -22.99
CA THR A 7 11.74 -11.85 -23.82
C THR A 7 10.45 -11.73 -23.03
N ASN A 8 10.50 -11.93 -21.72
CA ASN A 8 9.35 -11.87 -20.82
C ASN A 8 9.79 -11.58 -19.37
N ILE A 9 8.83 -11.17 -18.54
CA ILE A 9 9.00 -10.95 -17.09
C ILE A 9 7.78 -11.54 -16.39
N SER A 10 7.98 -12.36 -15.37
CA SER A 10 6.88 -12.98 -14.62
C SER A 10 6.39 -12.14 -13.44
N HIS A 11 7.29 -11.41 -12.80
CA HIS A 11 7.01 -10.65 -11.58
C HIS A 11 7.68 -9.27 -11.62
N LEU A 12 6.94 -8.26 -11.18
CA LEU A 12 7.42 -6.91 -10.95
C LEU A 12 7.07 -6.50 -9.52
N VAL A 13 8.07 -6.17 -8.70
CA VAL A 13 7.87 -5.71 -7.32
C VAL A 13 8.21 -4.22 -7.23
N LEU A 14 7.19 -3.40 -7.03
CA LEU A 14 7.28 -1.94 -6.93
C LEU A 14 7.49 -1.53 -5.47
N ASN A 15 8.67 -1.84 -4.93
CA ASN A 15 9.04 -1.63 -3.52
C ASN A 15 9.67 -0.26 -3.22
N ALA A 16 10.29 0.38 -4.20
CA ALA A 16 11.02 1.61 -3.97
C ALA A 16 10.09 2.69 -3.38
N GLY A 17 10.62 3.52 -2.49
CA GLY A 17 9.82 4.56 -1.88
C GLY A 17 10.66 5.54 -1.09
N THR A 18 10.13 6.74 -0.97
CA THR A 18 10.77 7.83 -0.21
C THR A 18 9.71 8.69 0.44
N ALA A 19 10.09 9.36 1.52
CA ALA A 19 9.29 10.38 2.18
C ALA A 19 10.14 11.64 2.35
N THR A 20 9.48 12.76 2.62
CA THR A 20 10.13 14.05 2.83
C THR A 20 9.91 14.49 4.27
N TYR A 21 10.79 14.08 5.19
CA TYR A 21 10.64 14.48 6.58
C TYR A 21 11.28 15.83 6.89
N SER A 22 10.63 16.58 7.79
CA SER A 22 11.10 17.81 8.39
C SER A 22 11.85 17.51 9.68
N HIS A 23 11.17 16.86 10.62
CA HIS A 23 11.70 16.49 11.92
C HIS A 23 10.84 15.39 12.56
N PHE A 24 11.31 14.90 13.70
CA PHE A 24 10.57 13.99 14.57
C PHE A 24 10.05 14.74 15.80
N ASP A 25 8.74 14.69 16.05
CA ASP A 25 8.13 15.29 17.24
C ASP A 25 8.26 14.34 18.45
N TYR A 26 9.29 14.59 19.27
CA TYR A 26 9.59 13.76 20.44
C TYR A 26 8.52 13.82 21.53
N LEU A 27 7.83 14.95 21.69
CA LEU A 27 6.84 15.12 22.76
C LEU A 27 5.56 14.39 22.39
N LEU A 28 5.11 14.56 21.14
CA LEU A 28 3.98 13.83 20.59
C LEU A 28 4.23 12.33 20.60
N TYR A 29 5.43 11.90 20.18
CA TYR A 29 5.79 10.49 20.20
C TYR A 29 5.76 9.88 21.60
N GLN A 30 6.33 10.57 22.60
CA GLN A 30 6.32 10.08 23.98
C GLN A 30 4.90 10.01 24.55
N TYR A 31 4.09 11.04 24.32
CA TYR A 31 2.69 11.05 24.74
C TYR A 31 1.90 9.89 24.13
N ASP A 32 2.00 9.70 22.82
CA ASP A 32 1.31 8.62 22.13
C ASP A 32 1.84 7.25 22.58
N LEU A 33 3.17 7.08 22.72
CA LEU A 33 3.78 5.81 23.12
C LEU A 33 3.34 5.36 24.52
N MET A 34 3.19 6.30 25.46
CA MET A 34 2.69 5.99 26.81
C MET A 34 1.22 5.57 26.82
N ARG A 35 0.40 6.11 25.91
CA ARG A 35 -1.06 5.89 25.90
C ARG A 35 -1.50 4.76 24.98
N TYR A 36 -0.81 4.57 23.86
CA TYR A 36 -1.18 3.65 22.78
C TYR A 36 0.06 2.96 22.16
N PRO A 37 0.90 2.26 22.94
CA PRO A 37 2.25 1.86 22.53
C PRO A 37 2.30 1.09 21.21
N THR A 38 1.40 0.14 21.00
CA THR A 38 1.35 -0.67 19.78
C THR A 38 0.83 0.11 18.57
N LEU A 39 -0.07 1.07 18.77
CA LEU A 39 -0.63 1.88 17.67
C LEU A 39 0.29 3.02 17.28
N THR A 40 1.05 3.57 18.22
CA THR A 40 2.04 4.63 17.95
C THR A 40 3.15 4.14 17.03
N VAL A 41 3.60 2.89 17.19
CA VAL A 41 4.65 2.35 16.32
C VAL A 41 4.13 2.01 14.92
N THR A 42 2.85 1.66 14.77
CA THR A 42 2.25 1.31 13.47
C THR A 42 1.67 2.50 12.71
N HIS A 43 1.29 3.56 13.42
CA HIS A 43 0.70 4.79 12.87
C HIS A 43 1.41 6.05 13.44
N PRO A 44 2.72 6.24 13.18
CA PRO A 44 3.52 7.26 13.85
C PRO A 44 3.29 8.67 13.31
N ARG A 45 2.27 9.39 13.84
CA ARG A 45 2.01 10.81 13.49
C ARG A 45 3.08 11.80 13.95
N ALA A 46 4.07 11.35 14.73
CA ALA A 46 5.22 12.14 15.14
C ALA A 46 6.27 12.34 14.02
N ASN A 47 6.14 11.61 12.90
CA ASN A 47 7.00 11.75 11.73
C ASN A 47 6.55 12.94 10.89
N ILE A 48 7.00 14.15 11.20
CA ILE A 48 6.53 15.38 10.55
C ILE A 48 7.16 15.52 9.17
N GLN A 49 6.33 15.68 8.15
CA GLN A 49 6.77 15.84 6.76
C GLN A 49 6.93 17.31 6.34
N LYS A 50 7.70 17.51 5.27
CA LYS A 50 7.81 18.77 4.55
C LYS A 50 6.73 18.84 3.49
N THR A 51 6.08 19.99 3.39
CA THR A 51 5.13 20.34 2.32
C THR A 51 5.86 21.03 1.16
N GLY A 52 5.33 20.92 -0.05
CA GLY A 52 5.83 21.64 -1.22
C GLY A 52 7.16 21.13 -1.78
N VAL A 53 7.58 19.91 -1.42
CA VAL A 53 8.86 19.37 -1.91
C VAL A 53 8.70 18.88 -3.35
N LEU A 54 9.42 19.52 -4.26
CA LEU A 54 9.46 19.18 -5.68
C LEU A 54 10.73 18.41 -6.02
N SER A 55 10.63 17.56 -7.03
CA SER A 55 11.76 16.89 -7.65
C SER A 55 12.49 17.82 -8.62
N LYS A 56 13.58 17.32 -9.21
CA LYS A 56 14.31 18.03 -10.28
C LYS A 56 13.47 18.24 -11.54
N ASP A 57 12.41 17.45 -11.72
CA ASP A 57 11.48 17.54 -12.85
C ASP A 57 10.30 18.47 -12.56
N ASN A 58 10.35 19.22 -11.44
CA ASN A 58 9.29 20.11 -10.99
C ASN A 58 7.95 19.40 -10.72
N LEU A 59 8.02 18.13 -10.28
CA LEU A 59 6.88 17.33 -9.87
C LEU A 59 6.91 17.12 -8.35
N GLY A 60 5.76 16.89 -7.72
CA GLY A 60 5.71 16.53 -6.30
C GLY A 60 6.62 15.34 -6.00
N TYR A 61 7.62 15.51 -5.13
CA TYR A 61 8.74 14.56 -5.02
C TYR A 61 8.30 13.19 -4.48
N ALA A 62 7.55 13.17 -3.38
CA ALA A 62 7.04 11.92 -2.81
C ALA A 62 6.10 11.22 -3.80
N TRP A 63 5.19 11.97 -4.41
CA TRP A 63 4.30 11.46 -5.46
C TRP A 63 5.08 10.86 -6.64
N GLN A 64 6.05 11.58 -7.19
CA GLN A 64 6.80 11.15 -8.36
C GLN A 64 7.55 9.84 -8.09
N CYS A 65 8.19 9.73 -6.92
CA CYS A 65 8.97 8.55 -6.56
C CYS A 65 8.11 7.32 -6.21
N ASN A 66 6.97 7.50 -5.54
CA ASN A 66 6.18 6.39 -5.02
C ASN A 66 5.01 5.97 -5.93
N VAL A 67 4.53 6.88 -6.80
CA VAL A 67 3.35 6.68 -7.65
C VAL A 67 3.75 6.74 -9.12
N PHE A 68 4.14 7.92 -9.62
CA PHE A 68 4.38 8.14 -11.04
C PHE A 68 5.48 7.24 -11.61
N GLY A 69 6.64 7.20 -10.95
CA GLY A 69 7.76 6.37 -11.38
C GLY A 69 7.41 4.89 -11.40
N HIS A 70 6.69 4.41 -10.39
CA HIS A 70 6.19 3.03 -10.33
C HIS A 70 5.22 2.71 -11.47
N TYR A 71 4.26 3.60 -11.74
CA TYR A 71 3.34 3.45 -12.86
C TYR A 71 4.05 3.47 -14.21
N CYS A 72 5.01 4.38 -14.44
CA CYS A 72 5.83 4.41 -15.64
C CYS A 72 6.65 3.12 -15.83
N VAL A 73 7.22 2.57 -14.75
CA VAL A 73 7.94 1.29 -14.79
C VAL A 73 7.00 0.16 -15.17
N TYR A 74 5.83 0.07 -14.55
CA TYR A 74 4.79 -0.90 -14.93
C TYR A 74 4.46 -0.78 -16.41
N ARG A 75 4.06 0.40 -16.89
CA ARG A 75 3.67 0.64 -18.28
C ARG A 75 4.77 0.29 -19.28
N SER A 76 6.02 0.60 -18.94
CA SER A 76 7.17 0.27 -19.78
C SER A 76 7.46 -1.24 -19.86
N LEU A 77 7.11 -2.00 -18.81
CA LEU A 77 7.36 -3.44 -18.73
C LEU A 77 6.11 -4.29 -19.01
N GLN A 78 4.93 -3.67 -19.13
CA GLN A 78 3.65 -4.33 -19.41
C GLN A 78 3.71 -5.27 -20.64
N PRO A 79 4.37 -4.92 -21.77
CA PRO A 79 4.48 -5.87 -22.88
C PRO A 79 5.23 -7.16 -22.53
N LEU A 80 6.24 -7.10 -21.64
CA LEU A 80 7.00 -8.28 -21.20
C LEU A 80 6.23 -9.12 -20.19
N LEU A 81 5.43 -8.49 -19.33
CA LEU A 81 4.52 -9.16 -18.41
C LEU A 81 3.45 -9.94 -19.21
N ALA A 82 2.83 -9.29 -20.19
CA ALA A 82 1.86 -9.93 -21.07
C ALA A 82 2.51 -11.02 -21.94
N ALA A 83 3.75 -10.84 -22.38
CA ALA A 83 4.50 -11.88 -23.10
C ALA A 83 4.76 -13.13 -22.22
N TYR A 84 5.03 -12.95 -20.92
CA TYR A 84 5.13 -14.06 -19.99
C TYR A 84 3.80 -14.82 -19.89
N ALA A 85 2.69 -14.11 -19.71
CA ALA A 85 1.37 -14.71 -19.63
C ALA A 85 1.05 -15.58 -20.85
N ARG A 86 1.23 -15.02 -22.06
CA ARG A 86 0.98 -15.75 -23.32
C ARG A 86 1.92 -16.94 -23.53
N SER A 87 3.21 -16.79 -23.23
CA SER A 87 4.20 -17.85 -23.51
C SER A 87 4.19 -18.99 -22.49
N SER A 88 3.84 -18.70 -21.23
CA SER A 88 3.83 -19.70 -20.16
C SER A 88 2.44 -20.27 -19.87
N GLY A 89 1.37 -19.62 -20.33
CA GLY A 89 0.01 -19.92 -19.93
C GLY A 89 -0.27 -19.65 -18.45
N ARG A 90 0.56 -18.82 -17.80
CA ARG A 90 0.45 -18.47 -16.37
C ARG A 90 0.43 -16.96 -16.19
N PRO A 91 -0.45 -16.40 -15.35
CA PRO A 91 -0.53 -14.95 -15.20
C PRO A 91 0.75 -14.34 -14.63
N ALA A 92 1.09 -13.14 -15.10
CA ALA A 92 2.17 -12.33 -14.53
C ALA A 92 1.67 -11.53 -13.30
N ARG A 93 2.59 -11.04 -12.46
CA ARG A 93 2.25 -10.34 -11.22
C ARG A 93 2.96 -9.00 -11.08
N VAL A 94 2.22 -7.97 -10.71
CA VAL A 94 2.74 -6.67 -10.29
C VAL A 94 2.36 -6.46 -8.82
N ILE A 95 3.37 -6.41 -7.95
CA ILE A 95 3.17 -6.26 -6.50
C ILE A 95 3.51 -4.83 -6.10
N TRP A 96 2.50 -4.09 -5.64
CA TRP A 96 2.58 -2.69 -5.25
C TRP A 96 2.85 -2.57 -3.76
N MET A 97 3.93 -1.88 -3.40
CA MET A 97 4.31 -1.69 -2.00
C MET A 97 3.63 -0.48 -1.38
N SER A 98 2.67 -0.78 -0.51
CA SER A 98 1.91 0.18 0.28
C SER A 98 2.39 0.28 1.75
N SER A 99 1.67 1.05 2.55
CA SER A 99 1.86 1.31 3.98
C SER A 99 0.56 1.06 4.74
N MET A 100 0.65 0.78 6.04
CA MET A 100 -0.54 0.69 6.89
C MET A 100 -1.29 2.02 7.03
N ASP A 101 -0.56 3.14 6.87
CA ASP A 101 -1.08 4.52 6.92
C ASP A 101 -1.56 5.05 5.57
N ALA A 102 -1.64 4.21 4.52
CA ALA A 102 -2.27 4.62 3.27
C ALA A 102 -3.74 4.97 3.52
N MET A 103 -4.08 6.26 3.40
CA MET A 103 -5.42 6.78 3.73
C MET A 103 -5.87 7.86 2.74
N PRO A 104 -7.17 7.91 2.39
CA PRO A 104 -7.73 8.89 1.46
C PRO A 104 -7.70 10.32 2.01
N SER A 105 -7.75 10.52 3.33
CA SER A 105 -7.70 11.87 3.91
C SER A 105 -6.39 12.62 3.66
N PHE A 106 -5.38 11.94 3.13
CA PHE A 106 -4.08 12.53 2.81
C PHE A 106 -3.91 12.84 1.31
N ASP A 107 -4.92 12.52 0.49
CA ASP A 107 -4.96 12.73 -0.96
C ASP A 107 -6.07 13.74 -1.32
N PRO A 108 -5.75 15.05 -1.35
CA PRO A 108 -6.74 16.08 -1.65
C PRO A 108 -7.12 16.04 -3.12
N ALA A 109 -8.42 16.17 -3.43
CA ALA A 109 -8.93 16.16 -4.80
C ALA A 109 -8.28 17.22 -5.72
N ASP A 110 -7.80 18.34 -5.17
CA ASP A 110 -7.16 19.44 -5.91
C ASP A 110 -5.60 19.44 -5.81
N ASP A 111 -5.00 18.35 -5.34
CA ASP A 111 -3.56 18.20 -5.13
C ASP A 111 -3.06 16.78 -5.44
N TRP A 112 -3.34 16.30 -6.66
CA TRP A 112 -2.95 14.97 -7.10
C TRP A 112 -1.42 14.71 -7.05
N GLN A 113 -0.57 15.74 -7.11
CA GLN A 113 0.88 15.62 -6.93
C GLN A 113 1.34 15.67 -5.47
N LEU A 114 0.42 15.84 -4.52
CA LEU A 114 0.68 15.82 -3.08
C LEU A 114 1.71 16.88 -2.65
N THR A 115 1.59 18.07 -3.22
CA THR A 115 2.50 19.21 -2.99
C THR A 115 2.01 20.13 -1.88
N LYS A 116 0.71 20.16 -1.61
CA LYS A 116 0.06 21.02 -0.60
C LYS A 116 -0.22 20.26 0.69
N THR A 117 -0.35 18.94 0.64
CA THR A 117 -0.57 18.10 1.83
C THR A 117 0.64 18.08 2.78
N GLN A 118 0.38 17.88 4.07
CA GLN A 118 1.40 17.60 5.09
C GLN A 118 1.69 16.09 5.23
N HIS A 119 1.06 15.26 4.41
CA HIS A 119 1.10 13.80 4.47
C HIS A 119 1.38 13.19 3.09
N SER A 120 2.33 13.78 2.37
CA SER A 120 2.64 13.41 0.97
C SER A 120 3.06 11.94 0.81
N TYR A 121 3.72 11.36 1.82
CA TYR A 121 4.08 9.95 1.81
C TYR A 121 2.84 9.04 1.90
N GLU A 122 1.98 9.28 2.89
CA GLU A 122 0.79 8.46 3.12
C GLU A 122 -0.23 8.61 1.98
N GLY A 123 -0.42 9.84 1.48
CA GLY A 123 -1.24 10.10 0.29
C GLY A 123 -0.70 9.37 -0.95
N ALA A 124 0.62 9.34 -1.15
CA ALA A 124 1.23 8.65 -2.27
C ALA A 124 1.05 7.12 -2.15
N LYS A 125 1.12 6.57 -0.94
CA LYS A 125 0.83 5.14 -0.71
C LYS A 125 -0.64 4.81 -0.95
N PHE A 126 -1.55 5.70 -0.59
CA PHE A 126 -2.98 5.56 -0.91
C PHE A 126 -3.22 5.56 -2.44
N GLN A 127 -2.69 6.55 -3.17
CA GLN A 127 -2.82 6.59 -4.63
C GLN A 127 -2.25 5.33 -5.30
N ALA A 128 -1.11 4.81 -4.84
CA ALA A 128 -0.54 3.57 -5.35
C ALA A 128 -1.44 2.35 -5.08
N GLU A 129 -2.10 2.28 -3.90
CA GLU A 129 -3.11 1.24 -3.62
C GLU A 129 -4.32 1.35 -4.54
N SER A 130 -4.84 2.56 -4.73
CA SER A 130 -6.00 2.81 -5.60
C SER A 130 -5.71 2.41 -7.05
N ILE A 131 -4.53 2.77 -7.57
CA ILE A 131 -4.08 2.34 -8.91
C ILE A 131 -3.99 0.81 -8.99
N ALA A 132 -3.39 0.16 -7.99
CA ALA A 132 -3.26 -1.30 -7.98
C ALA A 132 -4.62 -2.00 -7.95
N ALA A 133 -5.54 -1.51 -7.10
CA ALA A 133 -6.88 -2.05 -6.97
C ALA A 133 -7.68 -1.89 -8.28
N GLU A 134 -7.62 -0.72 -8.91
CA GLU A 134 -8.36 -0.48 -10.15
C GLU A 134 -7.78 -1.26 -11.33
N LEU A 135 -6.45 -1.38 -11.42
CA LEU A 135 -5.81 -2.22 -12.46
C LEU A 135 -6.19 -3.71 -12.31
N GLU A 136 -6.29 -4.23 -11.08
CA GLU A 136 -6.79 -5.61 -10.86
C GLU A 136 -8.27 -5.72 -11.20
N HIS A 137 -9.09 -4.75 -10.81
CA HIS A 137 -10.53 -4.74 -11.10
C HIS A 137 -10.81 -4.76 -12.60
N LEU A 138 -10.14 -3.90 -13.37
CA LEU A 138 -10.25 -3.88 -14.83
C LEU A 138 -9.67 -5.15 -15.46
N GLY A 139 -8.60 -5.71 -14.89
CA GLY A 139 -8.05 -7.01 -15.31
C GLY A 139 -9.04 -8.16 -15.11
N ILE A 140 -9.75 -8.20 -13.99
CA ILE A 140 -10.84 -9.16 -13.73
C ILE A 140 -11.95 -8.99 -14.78
N GLN A 141 -12.42 -7.76 -15.00
CA GLN A 141 -13.46 -7.49 -16.00
C GLN A 141 -13.04 -7.92 -17.41
N ALA A 142 -11.77 -7.70 -17.77
CA ALA A 142 -11.22 -8.14 -19.05
C ALA A 142 -11.24 -9.67 -19.21
N ARG A 143 -10.81 -10.41 -18.17
CA ARG A 143 -10.80 -11.88 -18.15
C ARG A 143 -12.22 -12.47 -18.23
N GLU A 144 -13.19 -11.82 -17.59
CA GLU A 144 -14.58 -12.27 -17.56
C GLU A 144 -15.38 -11.83 -18.81
N GLY A 145 -14.81 -11.01 -19.69
CA GLY A 145 -15.52 -10.44 -20.84
C GLY A 145 -16.58 -9.40 -20.47
N ASN A 146 -16.47 -8.81 -19.27
CA ASN A 146 -17.43 -7.88 -18.68
C ASN A 146 -17.07 -6.40 -18.89
N LEU A 147 -16.07 -6.10 -19.72
CA LEU A 147 -15.70 -4.72 -20.04
C LEU A 147 -16.82 -4.01 -20.79
N GLN A 148 -17.11 -2.77 -20.38
CA GLN A 148 -18.07 -1.92 -21.07
C GLN A 148 -17.59 -1.51 -22.48
N SER A 149 -16.27 -1.52 -22.70
CA SER A 149 -15.64 -1.18 -23.97
C SER A 149 -15.24 -2.44 -24.77
N PRO A 150 -15.21 -2.39 -26.12
CA PRO A 150 -14.87 -3.53 -26.97
C PRO A 150 -13.45 -4.08 -26.75
N SER A 151 -12.55 -3.24 -26.22
CA SER A 151 -11.19 -3.58 -25.87
C SER A 151 -10.83 -2.98 -24.51
N PRO A 152 -10.03 -3.68 -23.69
CA PRO A 152 -9.49 -3.10 -22.46
C PRO A 152 -8.70 -1.82 -22.75
N PRO A 153 -8.65 -0.88 -21.79
CA PRO A 153 -7.73 0.23 -21.87
C PRO A 153 -6.30 -0.26 -22.07
N ASP A 154 -5.47 0.53 -22.74
CA ASP A 154 -4.10 0.14 -23.12
C ASP A 154 -3.20 -0.15 -21.90
N PHE A 155 -3.54 0.39 -20.73
CA PHE A 155 -2.89 0.17 -19.43
C PHE A 155 -3.35 -1.09 -18.69
N VAL A 156 -4.24 -1.88 -19.29
CA VAL A 156 -4.62 -3.21 -18.84
C VAL A 156 -4.13 -4.21 -19.88
N SER A 157 -3.68 -5.40 -19.46
CA SER A 157 -3.31 -6.44 -20.41
C SER A 157 -4.54 -6.88 -21.23
N THR A 158 -4.37 -7.16 -22.53
CA THR A 158 -5.50 -7.50 -23.41
C THR A 158 -6.24 -8.76 -23.01
N ASP A 159 -5.53 -9.69 -22.37
CA ASP A 159 -6.04 -10.93 -21.80
C ASP A 159 -6.41 -10.79 -20.31
N GLY A 160 -6.13 -9.64 -19.69
CA GLY A 160 -6.27 -9.43 -18.25
C GLY A 160 -5.33 -10.31 -17.41
N GLU A 161 -4.31 -10.95 -17.98
CA GLU A 161 -3.46 -11.94 -17.31
C GLU A 161 -2.28 -11.33 -16.53
N VAL A 162 -2.32 -10.01 -16.29
CA VAL A 162 -1.38 -9.32 -15.42
C VAL A 162 -2.12 -8.94 -14.14
N HIS A 163 -1.82 -9.62 -13.03
CA HIS A 163 -2.47 -9.36 -11.76
C HIS A 163 -1.77 -8.27 -10.97
N HIS A 164 -2.55 -7.39 -10.35
CA HIS A 164 -2.07 -6.31 -9.52
C HIS A 164 -2.39 -6.60 -8.05
N LEU A 165 -1.35 -6.78 -7.24
CA LEU A 165 -1.46 -7.23 -5.84
C LEU A 165 -0.88 -6.17 -4.91
N ILE A 166 -1.48 -5.99 -3.73
CA ILE A 166 -1.06 -4.99 -2.75
C ILE A 166 -0.33 -5.66 -1.59
N SER A 167 0.90 -5.23 -1.35
CA SER A 167 1.73 -5.68 -0.23
C SER A 167 2.04 -4.53 0.72
N SER A 168 2.22 -4.81 2.01
CA SER A 168 2.70 -3.86 3.00
C SER A 168 3.81 -4.50 3.86
N PRO A 169 4.92 -3.80 4.11
CA PRO A 169 6.07 -4.39 4.80
C PRO A 169 5.93 -4.39 6.32
N GLY A 170 4.85 -3.83 6.86
CA GLY A 170 4.76 -3.49 8.28
C GLY A 170 5.76 -2.39 8.65
N VAL A 171 6.20 -2.40 9.92
CA VAL A 171 7.16 -1.46 10.49
C VAL A 171 8.47 -2.18 10.69
N VAL A 172 9.53 -1.66 10.07
CA VAL A 172 10.87 -2.22 10.18
C VAL A 172 11.87 -1.08 10.22
N PRO A 173 12.92 -1.14 11.06
CA PRO A 173 13.93 -0.11 11.09
C PRO A 173 14.73 -0.17 9.79
N THR A 174 14.66 0.87 8.97
CA THR A 174 15.42 1.01 7.73
C THR A 174 16.23 2.30 7.71
N ASN A 175 17.07 2.47 6.68
CA ASN A 175 17.74 3.74 6.43
C ASN A 175 16.75 4.90 6.19
N MET A 176 15.48 4.64 5.88
CA MET A 176 14.47 5.71 5.77
C MET A 176 14.32 6.50 7.07
N MET A 177 14.58 5.89 8.22
CA MET A 177 14.59 6.59 9.51
C MET A 177 15.65 7.69 9.62
N THR A 178 16.73 7.65 8.83
CA THR A 178 17.73 8.74 8.84
C THR A 178 17.16 10.04 8.28
N LEU A 179 16.12 9.96 7.45
CA LEU A 179 15.45 11.12 6.89
C LEU A 179 14.73 11.95 7.97
N LEU A 180 14.37 11.35 9.12
CA LEU A 180 13.69 12.04 10.23
C LEU A 180 14.60 13.02 11.00
N GLY A 181 15.92 13.01 10.74
CA GLY A 181 16.84 13.95 11.37
C GLY A 181 16.93 13.82 12.89
N ILE A 182 16.71 12.62 13.43
CA ILE A 182 16.73 12.37 14.88
C ILE A 182 18.14 12.63 15.43
N LYS A 183 18.26 13.59 16.36
CA LYS A 183 19.54 14.04 16.93
C LYS A 183 19.94 13.31 18.21
N LEU A 184 19.04 12.48 18.76
CA LEU A 184 19.27 11.78 20.02
C LEU A 184 20.34 10.67 19.84
N PRO A 185 21.45 10.69 20.61
CA PRO A 185 22.43 9.61 20.58
C PRO A 185 21.79 8.27 20.90
N GLY A 186 22.14 7.23 20.12
CA GLY A 186 21.59 5.89 20.34
C GLY A 186 20.13 5.70 19.92
N TYR A 187 19.51 6.65 19.20
CA TYR A 187 18.09 6.53 18.81
C TYR A 187 17.75 5.23 18.08
N ARG A 188 18.67 4.68 17.26
CA ARG A 188 18.47 3.39 16.57
C ARG A 188 18.31 2.23 17.55
N ALA A 189 19.14 2.18 18.59
CA ALA A 189 19.03 1.19 19.65
C ALA A 189 17.74 1.39 20.46
N GLY A 190 17.40 2.65 20.76
CA GLY A 190 16.13 3.00 21.42
C GLY A 190 14.90 2.55 20.62
N THR A 191 14.84 2.85 19.32
CA THR A 191 13.75 2.40 18.45
C THR A 191 13.69 0.88 18.39
N THR A 192 14.84 0.21 18.29
CA THR A 192 14.90 -1.27 18.31
C THR A 192 14.32 -1.81 19.62
N ALA A 193 14.67 -1.23 20.77
CA ALA A 193 14.09 -1.61 22.06
C ALA A 193 12.57 -1.38 22.13
N VAL A 194 12.08 -0.23 21.65
CA VAL A 194 10.64 0.05 21.57
C VAL A 194 9.93 -0.98 20.67
N PHE A 195 10.53 -1.34 19.54
CA PHE A 195 9.99 -2.36 18.64
C PHE A 195 9.92 -3.73 19.33
N TRP A 196 10.96 -4.11 20.09
CA TRP A 196 10.95 -5.35 20.85
C TRP A 196 9.84 -5.37 21.90
N LEU A 197 9.72 -4.29 22.68
CA LEU A 197 8.68 -4.16 23.71
C LEU A 197 7.27 -4.20 23.11
N THR A 198 7.02 -3.43 22.05
CA THR A 198 5.70 -3.40 21.39
C THR A 198 5.34 -4.74 20.74
N ARG A 199 6.32 -5.48 20.21
CA ARG A 199 6.09 -6.85 19.74
C ARG A 199 5.73 -7.80 20.89
N LEU A 200 6.40 -7.70 22.04
CA LEU A 200 6.03 -8.49 23.24
C LEU A 200 4.60 -8.18 23.72
N LEU A 201 4.19 -6.91 23.62
CA LEU A 201 2.81 -6.45 23.87
C LEU A 201 1.79 -6.94 22.82
N GLY A 202 2.23 -7.70 21.81
CA GLY A 202 1.37 -8.34 20.82
C GLY A 202 1.19 -7.55 19.53
N CYS A 203 1.98 -6.50 19.28
CA CYS A 203 1.98 -5.83 17.99
C CYS A 203 2.50 -6.77 16.91
N LYS A 204 1.64 -7.10 15.94
CA LYS A 204 1.93 -8.06 14.87
C LYS A 204 2.69 -7.45 13.70
N HIS A 205 2.76 -6.13 13.61
CA HIS A 205 3.25 -5.43 12.42
C HIS A 205 4.69 -4.93 12.56
N VAL A 206 5.36 -5.24 13.67
CA VAL A 206 6.73 -4.79 13.94
C VAL A 206 7.71 -5.92 13.65
N HIS A 207 8.72 -5.60 12.83
CA HIS A 207 9.73 -6.53 12.35
C HIS A 207 11.14 -6.08 12.74
N MET A 208 12.00 -7.07 13.03
CA MET A 208 13.39 -6.82 13.45
C MET A 208 14.39 -6.90 12.28
N SER A 209 13.94 -7.30 11.10
CA SER A 209 14.77 -7.40 9.91
C SER A 209 13.97 -7.03 8.67
N VAL A 210 14.66 -6.54 7.65
CA VAL A 210 14.07 -6.28 6.32
C VAL A 210 13.62 -7.57 5.63
N TYR A 211 14.16 -8.72 6.02
CA TYR A 211 13.74 -10.02 5.52
C TYR A 211 12.32 -10.35 6.01
N ASN A 212 12.05 -10.18 7.31
CA ASN A 212 10.73 -10.40 7.90
C ASN A 212 9.68 -9.45 7.30
N ALA A 213 10.08 -8.22 7.00
CA ALA A 213 9.22 -7.24 6.34
C ALA A 213 8.86 -7.62 4.89
N ALA A 214 9.65 -8.48 4.23
CA ALA A 214 9.40 -8.92 2.85
C ALA A 214 8.47 -10.14 2.75
N VAL A 215 8.09 -10.76 3.87
CA VAL A 215 7.36 -12.04 3.90
C VAL A 215 6.06 -12.01 3.11
N ALA A 216 5.23 -10.98 3.26
CA ALA A 216 4.00 -10.85 2.49
C ALA A 216 4.25 -10.68 0.99
N THR A 217 5.27 -9.90 0.61
CA THR A 217 5.64 -9.70 -0.79
C THR A 217 6.14 -10.99 -1.44
N VAL A 218 7.01 -11.73 -0.73
CA VAL A 218 7.53 -13.03 -1.20
C VAL A 218 6.40 -14.05 -1.28
N HIS A 219 5.49 -14.06 -0.30
CA HIS A 219 4.30 -14.91 -0.34
C HIS A 219 3.46 -14.62 -1.58
N LEU A 220 3.13 -13.36 -1.86
CA LEU A 220 2.39 -12.95 -3.05
C LEU A 220 3.13 -13.24 -4.36
N ALA A 221 4.45 -13.30 -4.35
CA ALA A 221 5.23 -13.68 -5.53
C ALA A 221 5.22 -15.19 -5.81
N LEU A 222 5.05 -16.04 -4.77
CA LEU A 222 5.25 -17.48 -4.90
C LEU A 222 3.98 -18.32 -4.81
N VAL A 223 2.98 -17.86 -4.05
CA VAL A 223 1.75 -18.63 -3.80
C VAL A 223 0.93 -18.80 -5.10
N PRO A 224 0.23 -19.93 -5.33
CA PRO A 224 -0.71 -20.03 -6.44
C PRO A 224 -1.78 -18.93 -6.38
N LEU A 225 -2.13 -18.31 -7.52
CA LEU A 225 -3.09 -17.20 -7.56
C LEU A 225 -4.48 -17.59 -7.05
N GLU A 226 -4.91 -18.82 -7.34
CA GLU A 226 -6.14 -19.42 -6.81
C GLU A 226 -6.20 -19.52 -5.28
N SER A 227 -5.03 -19.52 -4.62
CA SER A 227 -4.93 -19.53 -3.15
C SER A 227 -4.83 -18.13 -2.56
N ILE A 228 -4.74 -17.07 -3.37
CA ILE A 228 -4.75 -15.69 -2.90
C ILE A 228 -6.21 -15.28 -2.68
N PRO A 229 -6.60 -14.95 -1.45
CA PRO A 229 -7.96 -14.52 -1.21
C PRO A 229 -8.24 -13.18 -1.91
N THR A 230 -9.46 -13.03 -2.43
CA THR A 230 -9.98 -11.83 -3.06
C THR A 230 -11.13 -11.27 -2.23
N THR A 231 -11.58 -10.06 -2.52
CA THR A 231 -12.77 -9.47 -1.89
C THR A 231 -14.03 -10.33 -2.05
N HIS A 232 -14.10 -11.15 -3.11
CA HIS A 232 -15.21 -12.06 -3.36
C HIS A 232 -15.10 -13.38 -2.57
N THR A 233 -13.89 -13.90 -2.39
CA THR A 233 -13.65 -15.20 -1.72
C THR A 233 -13.47 -15.08 -0.21
N ALA A 234 -13.00 -13.93 0.30
CA ALA A 234 -12.77 -13.66 1.72
C ALA A 234 -13.72 -12.61 2.29
N ARG A 235 -15.04 -12.88 2.20
CA ARG A 235 -16.11 -11.96 2.64
C ARG A 235 -16.15 -11.74 4.16
N ASP A 236 -15.51 -12.62 4.91
CA ASP A 236 -15.36 -12.55 6.35
C ASP A 236 -14.23 -11.61 6.79
N ILE A 237 -13.35 -11.16 5.89
CA ILE A 237 -12.29 -10.21 6.22
C ILE A 237 -12.84 -8.79 6.07
N LEU A 238 -13.23 -8.18 7.20
CA LEU A 238 -13.86 -6.87 7.22
C LEU A 238 -12.90 -5.75 7.68
N PRO A 239 -13.10 -4.48 7.25
CA PRO A 239 -12.30 -3.35 7.70
C PRO A 239 -12.36 -3.15 9.22
N THR A 240 -13.49 -3.49 9.83
CA THR A 240 -13.74 -3.44 11.29
C THR A 240 -12.81 -4.36 12.10
N HIS A 241 -12.18 -5.37 11.46
CA HIS A 241 -11.21 -6.25 12.13
C HIS A 241 -9.88 -5.56 12.43
N THR A 242 -9.61 -4.41 11.80
CA THR A 242 -8.37 -3.66 12.01
C THR A 242 -8.59 -2.55 13.04
N LYS A 243 -7.71 -2.50 14.04
CA LYS A 243 -7.75 -1.46 15.07
C LYS A 243 -6.89 -0.27 14.63
N TYR A 244 -7.46 0.92 14.74
CA TYR A 244 -6.81 2.18 14.39
C TYR A 244 -6.76 3.12 15.60
N PRO A 245 -5.70 3.94 15.74
CA PRO A 245 -5.61 4.90 16.84
C PRO A 245 -6.61 6.05 16.69
N PRO A 246 -6.88 6.80 17.78
CA PRO A 246 -7.86 7.90 17.75
C PRO A 246 -7.62 9.01 16.73
N TRP A 247 -6.39 9.16 16.23
CA TRP A 247 -6.03 10.17 15.22
C TRP A 247 -6.12 9.67 13.77
N HIS A 248 -6.46 8.40 13.57
CA HIS A 248 -6.55 7.80 12.25
C HIS A 248 -7.98 7.91 11.72
N LEU A 249 -8.15 8.17 10.42
CA LEU A 249 -9.47 8.37 9.80
C LEU A 249 -10.43 7.20 10.06
N TYR A 250 -9.91 5.98 9.97
CA TYR A 250 -10.69 4.75 10.20
C TYR A 250 -10.91 4.40 11.68
N HIS A 251 -10.61 5.29 12.63
CA HIS A 251 -10.92 5.05 14.03
C HIS A 251 -12.42 4.88 14.24
N ASN A 252 -12.84 3.75 14.80
CA ASN A 252 -14.24 3.36 14.98
C ASN A 252 -15.07 3.29 13.69
N LEU A 253 -14.44 3.20 12.52
CA LEU A 253 -15.14 3.03 11.25
C LEU A 253 -16.01 1.77 11.28
N GLN A 254 -17.29 1.91 10.97
CA GLN A 254 -18.24 0.82 10.83
C GLN A 254 -18.62 0.69 9.35
N THR A 255 -17.90 -0.16 8.63
CA THR A 255 -18.22 -0.51 7.24
C THR A 255 -17.80 -1.94 6.95
N ASP A 256 -18.63 -2.62 6.18
CA ASP A 256 -18.33 -3.94 5.63
C ASP A 256 -17.88 -3.86 4.16
N ALA A 257 -17.89 -2.65 3.58
CA ALA A 257 -17.48 -2.42 2.19
C ALA A 257 -15.95 -2.50 2.07
N VAL A 258 -15.46 -3.45 1.28
CA VAL A 258 -14.05 -3.69 1.03
C VAL A 258 -13.69 -3.31 -0.41
N GLN A 259 -12.77 -2.37 -0.57
CA GLN A 259 -12.25 -1.99 -1.89
C GLN A 259 -11.23 -3.02 -2.39
N SER A 260 -10.29 -3.40 -1.53
CA SER A 260 -9.22 -4.33 -1.86
C SER A 260 -8.67 -5.01 -0.61
N LEU A 261 -7.87 -6.05 -0.81
CA LEU A 261 -7.17 -6.75 0.25
C LEU A 261 -5.67 -6.44 0.20
N ARG A 262 -5.14 -5.96 1.33
CA ARG A 262 -3.72 -5.67 1.51
C ARG A 262 -3.05 -6.79 2.28
N PHE A 263 -2.00 -7.36 1.70
CA PHE A 263 -1.18 -8.38 2.35
C PHE A 263 -0.06 -7.72 3.12
N GLY A 264 -0.13 -7.77 4.45
CA GLY A 264 0.89 -7.22 5.33
C GLY A 264 1.80 -8.31 5.88
N SER A 265 3.11 -8.05 5.95
CA SER A 265 4.00 -8.89 6.74
C SER A 265 3.58 -8.82 8.22
N ARG A 266 3.53 -9.96 8.89
CA ARG A 266 3.21 -10.06 10.32
C ARG A 266 4.22 -10.94 11.04
N SER A 267 4.41 -10.69 12.32
CA SER A 267 5.21 -11.52 13.21
C SER A 267 4.46 -11.70 14.53
N ASP A 268 4.49 -12.91 15.08
CA ASP A 268 4.00 -13.12 16.44
C ASP A 268 4.97 -12.53 17.48
N ARG A 269 4.62 -12.66 18.76
CA ARG A 269 5.44 -12.13 19.86
C ARG A 269 6.83 -12.79 19.97
N TRP A 270 6.99 -13.98 19.42
CA TRP A 270 8.22 -14.77 19.43
C TRP A 270 9.07 -14.50 18.19
N GLY A 271 8.51 -13.76 17.23
CA GLY A 271 9.17 -13.42 15.99
C GLY A 271 8.90 -14.37 14.84
N ASN A 272 7.98 -15.33 14.99
CA ASN A 272 7.55 -16.19 13.89
C ASN A 272 6.78 -15.36 12.86
N GLU A 273 7.29 -15.27 11.65
CA GLU A 273 6.72 -14.52 10.55
C GLU A 273 5.63 -15.25 9.78
N TYR A 274 4.65 -14.49 9.30
CA TYR A 274 3.58 -14.98 8.43
C TYR A 274 2.94 -13.85 7.63
N PRO A 275 2.38 -14.11 6.44
CA PRO A 275 1.57 -13.13 5.72
C PRO A 275 0.23 -12.94 6.44
N GLY A 276 -0.20 -11.69 6.60
CA GLY A 276 -1.52 -11.35 7.10
C GLY A 276 -2.31 -10.55 6.07
N ILE A 277 -3.63 -10.55 6.21
CA ILE A 277 -4.54 -9.82 5.31
C ILE A 277 -5.24 -8.72 6.10
N THR A 278 -5.36 -7.55 5.49
CA THR A 278 -6.13 -6.41 5.99
C THR A 278 -7.05 -5.94 4.87
N ALA A 279 -8.35 -5.86 5.17
CA ALA A 279 -9.33 -5.26 4.26
C ALA A 279 -9.17 -3.74 4.23
N VAL A 280 -9.03 -3.18 3.03
CA VAL A 280 -9.01 -1.73 2.79
C VAL A 280 -10.45 -1.29 2.57
N PRO A 281 -10.98 -0.36 3.38
CA PRO A 281 -12.37 0.07 3.25
C PRO A 281 -12.58 0.86 1.96
N VAL A 282 -13.78 0.76 1.38
CA VAL A 282 -14.17 1.62 0.24
C VAL A 282 -14.19 3.08 0.65
N TRP A 283 -13.62 3.92 -0.20
CA TRP A 283 -13.71 5.37 -0.09
C TRP A 283 -14.59 5.93 -1.20
N TRP A 284 -15.42 6.91 -0.85
CA TRP A 284 -16.28 7.63 -1.76
C TRP A 284 -15.83 9.09 -1.79
N GLU A 285 -15.61 9.65 -2.97
CA GLU A 285 -15.17 11.05 -3.16
C GLU A 285 -16.12 12.06 -2.49
N ASP A 286 -17.41 11.71 -2.36
CA ASP A 286 -18.45 12.60 -1.83
C ASP A 286 -18.68 12.50 -0.31
N GLY A 287 -17.85 11.73 0.42
CA GLY A 287 -17.94 11.63 1.89
C GLY A 287 -19.28 11.13 2.46
N THR A 288 -20.20 10.66 1.61
CA THR A 288 -21.56 10.28 2.01
C THR A 288 -21.93 8.90 1.47
N ARG A 289 -21.86 7.90 2.35
CA ARG A 289 -22.93 6.91 2.62
C ARG A 289 -22.43 5.85 3.60
N THR A 290 -22.63 6.13 4.88
CA THR A 290 -22.90 5.09 5.87
C THR A 290 -24.38 4.71 5.78
N SER A 291 -24.71 3.72 4.97
CA SER A 291 -25.84 2.81 5.25
C SER A 291 -25.83 1.65 4.26
N ALA A 292 -25.90 0.44 4.81
CA ALA A 292 -26.19 -0.77 4.07
C ALA A 292 -27.45 -0.60 3.21
N GLY A 293 -27.40 -1.13 1.98
CA GLY A 293 -28.57 -1.36 1.14
C GLY A 293 -28.74 -0.41 -0.04
N SER A 294 -28.12 -0.74 -1.17
CA SER A 294 -28.83 -0.80 -2.45
C SER A 294 -27.92 -1.38 -3.53
N CYS A 295 -28.46 -2.42 -4.16
CA CYS A 295 -27.99 -3.03 -5.39
C CYS A 295 -27.85 -1.98 -6.51
N CYS A 296 -26.90 -2.23 -7.42
CA CYS A 296 -26.74 -1.72 -8.77
C CYS A 296 -27.61 -0.51 -9.20
N THR A 297 -26.97 0.60 -9.59
CA THR A 297 -26.91 1.07 -10.99
C THR A 297 -26.15 2.40 -11.09
N SER A 298 -25.21 2.42 -12.02
CA SER A 298 -24.93 3.50 -12.97
C SER A 298 -24.26 4.81 -12.50
N SER A 299 -23.06 5.01 -13.07
CA SER A 299 -22.61 6.23 -13.76
C SER A 299 -21.93 7.34 -12.96
N ASN A 300 -20.76 7.71 -13.49
CA ASN A 300 -19.92 8.88 -13.20
C ASN A 300 -19.10 8.68 -11.91
N VAL A 301 -17.78 8.50 -11.98
CA VAL A 301 -16.79 9.40 -12.59
C VAL A 301 -15.67 8.57 -13.24
N CYS A 302 -15.41 8.82 -14.53
CA CYS A 302 -14.16 8.46 -15.17
C CYS A 302 -13.06 9.42 -14.69
N LEU A 303 -11.84 8.90 -14.54
CA LEU A 303 -10.58 9.67 -14.54
C LEU A 303 -10.55 10.78 -15.60
#